data_AF-A0A957TYL5-F1
#
_entry.id   AF-A0A957TYL5-F1
#
_cell.length_a   1.000
_cell.length_b   1.000
_cell.length_c   1.000
_cell.angle_alpha   90.00
_cell.angle_beta   90.00
_cell.angle_gamma   90.00
#
_symmetry.space_group_name_H-M   'P 1'
#
loop_
_entity.id
_entity.type
_entity.pdbx_description
1 polymer ?
#
loop_
_entity_poly.entity_id
_entity_poly.type
_entity_poly.pdbx_seq_one_letter_code
_entity_poly.pdbx_strand_id
1 'polypeptide(L)'
;DTGTFPGIDNVIVADALARHPQADTVHLSFVCAGSGDGGFGVLQTTFLAVSRAYEQWVEGRWQSTPSYRGRTVMDFGHPMGRRPVYNFEVPELWSLVHTFPQLTTCTSRFGTVPELWNWATWLLASAPRAMREDPAFLDRSADFILPVVHWIDRWVGGALGIRVDLEFEDARGRHIETTTFYAPSTSQAVGWATGLAAAMVLDGEIDAAGVLLPETHIPAASYLARLTTRGAQLQRTQTTLR
;
A
#
# COMPACT_ATOMS: atom_id res chain seq x y z
N ASP A 1 -3.15 -13.36 1.43
CA ASP A 1 -3.79 -12.31 2.26
C ASP A 1 -4.88 -11.65 1.41
N THR A 2 -5.98 -11.24 2.01
CA THR A 2 -7.15 -10.62 1.33
C THR A 2 -7.61 -9.38 2.10
N GLY A 3 -6.64 -8.56 2.53
CA GLY A 3 -6.83 -7.30 3.21
C GLY A 3 -6.79 -6.11 2.24
N THR A 4 -6.11 -5.04 2.65
CA THR A 4 -5.97 -3.81 1.86
C THR A 4 -4.66 -3.75 1.09
N PHE A 5 -3.55 -3.93 1.81
CA PHE A 5 -2.18 -4.00 1.31
C PHE A 5 -1.38 -4.88 2.29
N PRO A 6 -1.24 -6.19 1.99
CA PRO A 6 -1.61 -6.85 0.72
C PRO A 6 -3.11 -7.18 0.57
N GLY A 7 -3.63 -7.08 -0.65
CA GLY A 7 -4.98 -7.50 -1.05
C GLY A 7 -5.58 -6.65 -2.16
N ILE A 8 -6.30 -5.57 -1.80
CA ILE A 8 -6.95 -4.66 -2.77
C ILE A 8 -5.94 -4.10 -3.76
N ASP A 9 -4.78 -3.68 -3.29
CA ASP A 9 -3.67 -3.18 -4.09
C ASP A 9 -3.14 -4.22 -5.10
N ASN A 10 -2.94 -5.48 -4.69
CA ASN A 10 -2.56 -6.58 -5.58
C ASN A 10 -3.58 -6.74 -6.73
N VAL A 11 -4.87 -6.68 -6.39
CA VAL A 11 -5.95 -6.78 -7.39
C VAL A 11 -5.99 -5.57 -8.31
N ILE A 12 -5.71 -4.36 -7.80
CA ILE A 12 -5.58 -3.15 -8.63
C ILE A 12 -4.41 -3.28 -9.62
N VAL A 13 -3.25 -3.77 -9.16
CA VAL A 13 -2.09 -4.00 -10.04
C VAL A 13 -2.42 -5.03 -11.11
N ALA A 14 -3.02 -6.17 -10.74
CA ALA A 14 -3.43 -7.20 -11.70
C ALA A 14 -4.43 -6.68 -12.75
N ASP A 15 -5.42 -5.90 -12.31
CA ASP A 15 -6.39 -5.25 -13.18
C ASP A 15 -5.74 -4.27 -14.17
N ALA A 16 -4.77 -3.48 -13.71
CA ALA A 16 -4.03 -2.55 -14.54
C ALA A 16 -3.11 -3.28 -15.54
N LEU A 17 -2.40 -4.32 -15.10
CA LEU A 17 -1.56 -5.16 -15.96
C LEU A 17 -2.35 -5.95 -17.00
N ALA A 18 -3.58 -6.37 -16.69
CA ALA A 18 -4.46 -7.01 -17.67
C ALA A 18 -4.84 -6.06 -18.82
N ARG A 19 -4.93 -4.74 -18.57
CA ARG A 19 -5.14 -3.72 -19.61
C ARG A 19 -3.86 -3.32 -20.33
N HIS A 20 -2.74 -3.32 -19.62
CA HIS A 20 -1.43 -2.89 -20.11
C HIS A 20 -0.39 -3.99 -19.88
N PRO A 21 -0.46 -5.12 -20.62
CA PRO A 21 0.41 -6.27 -20.39
C PRO A 21 1.90 -5.98 -20.68
N GLN A 22 2.19 -4.93 -21.46
CA GLN A 22 3.53 -4.44 -21.75
C GLN A 22 4.13 -3.54 -20.65
N ALA A 23 3.38 -3.22 -19.59
CA ALA A 23 3.90 -2.41 -18.50
C ALA A 23 5.02 -3.14 -17.76
N ASP A 24 6.08 -2.41 -17.45
CA ASP A 24 7.29 -2.93 -16.82
C ASP A 24 7.57 -2.30 -15.44
N THR A 25 6.79 -1.28 -15.06
CA THR A 25 7.05 -0.48 -13.87
C THR A 25 5.76 -0.27 -13.08
N VAL A 26 5.80 -0.62 -11.80
CA VAL A 26 4.72 -0.39 -10.83
C VAL A 26 5.26 0.39 -9.64
N HIS A 27 4.61 1.50 -9.30
CA HIS A 27 4.83 2.20 -8.04
C HIS A 27 3.57 2.12 -7.18
N LEU A 28 3.69 1.42 -6.06
CA LEU A 28 2.68 1.36 -5.01
C LEU A 28 2.88 2.52 -4.04
N SER A 29 1.80 3.19 -3.66
CA SER A 29 1.83 4.26 -2.66
C SER A 29 0.58 4.19 -1.79
N PHE A 30 0.78 4.33 -0.48
CA PHE A 30 -0.27 4.13 0.51
C PHE A 30 -0.33 5.31 1.48
N VAL A 31 -1.54 5.67 1.89
CA VAL A 31 -1.76 6.61 2.98
C VAL A 31 -2.86 6.10 3.90
N CYS A 32 -2.59 6.10 5.20
CA CYS A 32 -3.61 5.91 6.23
C CYS A 32 -3.83 7.19 7.04
N ALA A 33 -5.08 7.55 7.28
CA ALA A 33 -5.44 8.56 8.26
C ALA A 33 -5.54 7.93 9.66
N GLY A 34 -5.01 8.63 10.65
CA GLY A 34 -4.85 8.14 12.02
C GLY A 34 -3.97 6.88 12.06
N SER A 35 -4.23 6.02 13.04
CA SER A 35 -3.71 4.64 13.07
C SER A 35 -4.45 3.66 12.14
N GLY A 36 -5.34 4.14 11.26
CA GLY A 36 -6.18 3.27 10.43
C GLY A 36 -7.15 2.40 11.24
N ASP A 37 -7.54 2.87 12.44
CA ASP A 37 -8.29 2.13 13.45
C ASP A 37 -7.57 0.89 14.02
N GLY A 38 -6.27 0.71 13.74
CA GLY A 38 -5.50 -0.50 14.12
C GLY A 38 -4.72 -0.41 15.44
N GLY A 39 -4.68 0.77 16.09
CA GLY A 39 -4.11 0.94 17.43
C GLY A 39 -2.61 0.62 17.54
N PHE A 40 -2.19 0.13 18.72
CA PHE A 40 -0.79 -0.17 19.06
C PHE A 40 -0.10 -1.16 18.12
N GLY A 41 -0.83 -2.16 17.63
CA GLY A 41 -0.27 -3.18 16.73
C GLY A 41 0.27 -2.58 15.44
N VAL A 42 -0.45 -1.60 14.86
CA VAL A 42 0.02 -0.88 13.66
C VAL A 42 1.30 -0.13 13.96
N LEU A 43 1.37 0.57 15.10
CA LEU A 43 2.56 1.33 15.47
C LEU A 43 3.80 0.44 15.65
N GLN A 44 3.67 -0.71 16.33
CA GLN A 44 4.76 -1.67 16.49
C GLN A 44 5.23 -2.24 15.15
N THR A 45 4.29 -2.62 14.26
CA THR A 45 4.64 -3.14 12.92
C THR A 45 5.30 -2.07 12.06
N THR A 46 4.84 -0.81 12.11
CA THR A 46 5.48 0.32 11.45
C THR A 46 6.90 0.51 11.98
N PHE A 47 7.10 0.49 13.29
CA PHE A 47 8.43 0.65 13.90
C PHE A 47 9.39 -0.47 13.49
N LEU A 48 8.90 -1.71 13.49
CA LEU A 48 9.68 -2.85 13.02
C LEU A 48 10.05 -2.68 11.53
N ALA A 49 9.11 -2.28 10.68
CA ALA A 49 9.35 -2.08 9.24
C ALA A 49 10.37 -0.97 8.97
N VAL A 50 10.39 0.10 9.78
CA VAL A 50 11.34 1.20 9.61
C VAL A 50 12.67 1.00 10.35
N SER A 51 12.79 -0.05 11.16
CA SER A 51 14.02 -0.35 11.91
C SER A 51 15.18 -0.85 11.05
N ARG A 52 14.90 -1.33 9.84
CA ARG A 52 15.89 -1.88 8.90
C ARG A 52 15.66 -1.35 7.48
N ALA A 53 16.69 -1.48 6.64
CA ALA A 53 16.49 -1.35 5.20
C ALA A 53 15.70 -2.57 4.69
N TYR A 54 15.03 -2.40 3.56
CA TYR A 54 14.27 -3.45 2.87
C TYR A 54 14.64 -3.47 1.39
N GLU A 55 14.28 -4.54 0.69
CA GLU A 55 14.59 -4.68 -0.72
C GLU A 55 13.42 -4.19 -1.58
N GLN A 56 13.72 -3.37 -2.59
CA GLN A 56 12.80 -3.03 -3.67
C GLN A 56 13.28 -3.63 -4.98
N TRP A 57 12.35 -3.95 -5.88
CA TRP A 57 12.72 -4.41 -7.22
C TRP A 57 12.91 -3.20 -8.13
N VAL A 58 14.13 -2.96 -8.58
CA VAL A 58 14.46 -1.80 -9.41
C VAL A 58 15.43 -2.23 -10.50
N GLU A 59 15.09 -1.96 -11.75
CA GLU A 59 15.89 -2.34 -12.93
C GLU A 59 16.24 -3.84 -12.96
N GLY A 60 15.25 -4.69 -12.67
CA GLY A 60 15.36 -6.15 -12.72
C GLY A 60 16.18 -6.76 -11.59
N ARG A 61 16.41 -6.03 -10.50
CA ARG A 61 17.24 -6.47 -9.37
C ARG A 61 16.65 -6.01 -8.04
N TRP A 62 16.81 -6.83 -7.00
CA TRP A 62 16.55 -6.44 -5.62
C TRP A 62 17.63 -5.44 -5.15
N GLN A 63 17.19 -4.26 -4.74
CA GLN A 63 18.05 -3.17 -4.28
C GLN A 63 17.68 -2.74 -2.86
N SER A 64 18.69 -2.72 -2.01
CA SER A 64 18.56 -2.32 -0.62
C SER A 64 18.19 -0.84 -0.50
N THR A 65 17.04 -0.58 0.09
CA THR A 65 16.43 0.74 0.24
C THR A 65 16.31 1.11 1.71
N PRO A 66 16.81 2.29 2.13
CA PRO A 66 16.55 2.80 3.47
C PRO A 66 15.04 3.07 3.69
N SER A 67 14.48 2.47 4.74
CA SER A 67 13.10 2.72 5.16
C SER A 67 12.88 4.17 5.60
N TYR A 68 11.69 4.66 5.33
CA TYR A 68 11.18 5.99 5.65
C TYR A 68 12.06 7.16 5.14
N ARG A 69 12.73 6.96 4.00
CA ARG A 69 13.50 7.99 3.27
C ARG A 69 12.81 8.38 1.95
N GLY A 70 13.38 9.36 1.25
CA GLY A 70 12.91 9.74 -0.09
C GLY A 70 11.52 10.34 -0.09
N ARG A 71 11.30 11.38 0.73
CA ARG A 71 9.99 12.06 0.84
C ARG A 71 9.52 12.56 -0.52
N THR A 72 8.34 12.10 -0.95
CA THR A 72 7.68 12.53 -2.18
C THR A 72 6.23 12.90 -1.88
N VAL A 73 5.72 13.99 -2.44
CA VAL A 73 4.30 14.36 -2.30
C VAL A 73 3.53 13.84 -3.50
N MET A 74 2.55 12.97 -3.25
CA MET A 74 1.72 12.34 -4.28
C MET A 74 0.25 12.71 -4.08
N ASP A 75 -0.51 12.77 -5.16
CA ASP A 75 -1.95 13.05 -5.11
C ASP A 75 -2.75 11.75 -5.09
N PHE A 76 -3.49 11.51 -4.03
CA PHE A 76 -4.35 10.34 -3.88
C PHE A 76 -5.78 10.58 -4.39
N GLY A 77 -6.05 11.75 -4.96
CA GLY A 77 -7.39 12.15 -5.40
C GLY A 77 -8.31 12.49 -4.23
N HIS A 78 -9.49 13.02 -4.52
CA HIS A 78 -10.46 13.36 -3.48
C HIS A 78 -11.01 12.09 -2.80
N PRO A 79 -11.21 12.08 -1.46
CA PRO A 79 -10.98 13.16 -0.50
C PRO A 79 -9.59 13.17 0.14
N MET A 80 -8.73 12.19 -0.16
CA MET A 80 -7.43 12.05 0.49
C MET A 80 -6.47 13.19 0.12
N GLY A 81 -6.49 13.62 -1.14
CA GLY A 81 -5.70 14.72 -1.69
C GLY A 81 -4.20 14.46 -1.68
N ARG A 82 -3.43 15.54 -1.68
CA ARG A 82 -1.96 15.49 -1.73
C ARG A 82 -1.38 15.11 -0.38
N ARG A 83 -0.56 14.07 -0.35
CA ARG A 83 0.06 13.50 0.85
C ARG A 83 1.53 13.16 0.61
N PRO A 84 2.39 13.42 1.58
CA PRO A 84 3.76 12.96 1.51
C PRO A 84 3.84 11.48 1.88
N VAL A 85 4.67 10.79 1.12
CA VAL A 85 4.97 9.37 1.29
C VAL A 85 6.48 9.18 1.29
N TYR A 86 6.91 8.07 1.87
CA TYR A 86 8.29 7.70 2.10
C TYR A 86 8.48 6.24 1.74
N ASN A 87 9.69 5.82 1.38
CA ASN A 87 10.00 4.42 1.10
C ASN A 87 9.57 3.53 2.28
N PHE A 88 8.80 2.47 2.01
CA PHE A 88 8.26 1.62 3.08
C PHE A 88 8.07 0.19 2.58
N GLU A 89 8.48 -0.79 3.39
CA GLU A 89 8.39 -2.22 3.06
C GLU A 89 6.94 -2.69 3.03
N VAL A 90 6.56 -3.37 1.95
CA VAL A 90 5.29 -4.09 1.86
C VAL A 90 5.53 -5.48 1.27
N PRO A 91 4.84 -6.52 1.76
CA PRO A 91 5.11 -7.90 1.35
C PRO A 91 4.77 -8.18 -0.13
N GLU A 92 3.80 -7.47 -0.71
CA GLU A 92 3.35 -7.67 -2.09
C GLU A 92 4.43 -7.37 -3.14
N LEU A 93 5.51 -6.64 -2.81
CA LEU A 93 6.62 -6.46 -3.76
C LEU A 93 7.17 -7.81 -4.24
N TRP A 94 7.28 -8.78 -3.32
CA TRP A 94 7.77 -10.12 -3.65
C TRP A 94 6.78 -10.91 -4.50
N SER A 95 5.49 -10.87 -4.13
CA SER A 95 4.47 -11.64 -4.84
C SER A 95 4.20 -11.08 -6.23
N LEU A 96 4.18 -9.77 -6.39
CA LEU A 96 3.97 -9.09 -7.68
C LEU A 96 5.13 -9.36 -8.65
N VAL A 97 6.38 -9.20 -8.21
CA VAL A 97 7.55 -9.44 -9.07
C VAL A 97 7.64 -10.91 -9.48
N HIS A 98 7.28 -11.83 -8.59
CA HIS A 98 7.25 -13.26 -8.93
C HIS A 98 6.11 -13.62 -9.89
N THR A 99 4.94 -13.01 -9.70
CA THR A 99 3.74 -13.27 -10.52
C THR A 99 3.84 -12.65 -11.91
N PHE A 100 4.41 -11.44 -11.99
CA PHE A 100 4.50 -10.64 -13.21
C PHE A 100 5.97 -10.43 -13.59
N PRO A 101 6.61 -11.43 -14.23
CA PRO A 101 8.05 -11.40 -14.53
C PRO A 101 8.45 -10.32 -15.54
N GLN A 102 7.49 -9.69 -16.23
CA GLN A 102 7.74 -8.52 -17.08
C GLN A 102 8.08 -7.25 -16.28
N LEU A 103 7.75 -7.19 -14.99
CA LEU A 103 8.07 -6.04 -14.16
C LEU A 103 9.58 -5.96 -13.95
N THR A 104 10.18 -4.88 -14.41
CA THR A 104 11.57 -4.52 -14.13
C THR A 104 11.69 -3.61 -12.92
N THR A 105 10.63 -2.87 -12.57
CA THR A 105 10.60 -1.99 -11.41
C THR A 105 9.29 -2.16 -10.63
N CYS A 106 9.39 -2.49 -9.34
CA CYS A 106 8.28 -2.54 -8.40
C CYS A 106 8.73 -1.93 -7.06
N THR A 107 8.15 -0.79 -6.71
CA THR A 107 8.54 -0.01 -5.53
C THR A 107 7.33 0.35 -4.67
N SER A 108 7.54 0.59 -3.38
CA SER A 108 6.47 0.94 -2.45
C SER A 108 6.80 2.15 -1.58
N ARG A 109 5.76 2.96 -1.33
CA ARG A 109 5.84 4.10 -0.40
C ARG A 109 4.64 4.15 0.52
N PHE A 110 4.85 4.67 1.72
CA PHE A 110 3.81 4.86 2.72
C PHE A 110 3.87 6.25 3.34
N GLY A 111 2.72 6.78 3.71
CA GLY A 111 2.59 7.97 4.54
C GLY A 111 1.36 7.87 5.45
N THR A 112 1.27 8.79 6.39
CA THR A 112 0.12 8.88 7.30
C THR A 112 -0.35 10.32 7.45
N VAL A 113 -1.60 10.47 7.87
CA VAL A 113 -2.20 11.75 8.28
C VAL A 113 -2.53 11.66 9.76
N PRO A 114 -2.19 12.66 10.60
CA PRO A 114 -1.49 13.91 10.26
C PRO A 114 0.01 13.72 9.99
N GLU A 115 0.58 14.74 9.36
CA GLU A 115 2.01 14.81 9.00
C GLU A 115 2.96 14.61 10.19
N LEU A 116 2.52 14.96 11.40
CA LEU A 116 3.31 14.78 12.62
C LEU A 116 3.75 13.31 12.79
N TRP A 117 2.91 12.35 12.43
CA TRP A 117 3.25 10.92 12.50
C TRP A 117 4.33 10.53 11.49
N ASN A 118 4.34 11.17 10.33
CA ASN A 118 5.43 11.01 9.37
C ASN A 118 6.76 11.49 9.96
N TRP A 119 6.75 12.63 10.66
CA TRP A 119 7.98 13.13 11.29
C TRP A 119 8.46 12.25 12.43
N ALA A 120 7.56 11.76 13.28
CA ALA A 120 7.90 10.82 14.35
C ALA A 120 8.51 9.53 13.79
N THR A 121 7.88 8.95 12.78
CA THR A 121 8.36 7.74 12.11
C THR A 121 9.70 7.97 11.41
N TRP A 122 9.86 9.12 10.74
CA TRP A 122 11.14 9.50 10.13
C TRP A 122 12.26 9.67 11.15
N LEU A 123 11.99 10.25 12.32
CA LEU A 123 12.95 10.39 13.41
C LEU A 123 13.40 9.01 13.92
N LEU A 124 12.46 8.09 14.13
CA LEU A 124 12.75 6.72 14.53
C LEU A 124 13.56 5.97 13.46
N ALA A 125 13.18 6.08 12.19
CA ALA A 125 13.93 5.51 11.06
C ALA A 125 15.34 6.11 10.93
N SER A 126 15.55 7.32 11.44
CA SER A 126 16.84 8.02 11.45
C SER A 126 17.71 7.72 12.67
N ALA A 127 17.17 7.06 13.69
CA ALA A 127 17.92 6.77 14.90
C ALA A 127 19.11 5.84 14.61
N PRO A 128 20.17 5.88 15.43
CA PRO A 128 21.28 4.95 15.34
C PRO A 128 20.79 3.50 15.27
N ARG A 129 21.48 2.67 14.47
CA ARG A 129 21.12 1.25 14.28
C ARG A 129 20.93 0.51 15.60
N ALA A 130 21.83 0.72 16.56
CA ALA A 130 21.76 0.12 17.88
C ALA A 130 20.47 0.45 18.66
N MET A 131 19.84 1.60 18.40
CA MET A 131 18.56 1.97 19.00
C MET A 131 17.40 1.37 18.20
N ARG A 132 17.46 1.41 16.86
CA ARG A 132 16.40 0.84 16.00
C ARG A 132 16.24 -0.67 16.16
N GLU A 133 17.34 -1.38 16.41
CA GLU A 133 17.34 -2.84 16.61
C GLU A 133 17.11 -3.26 18.07
N ASP A 134 16.99 -2.32 19.03
CA ASP A 134 16.69 -2.59 20.44
C ASP A 134 15.17 -2.68 20.66
N PRO A 135 14.61 -3.88 20.92
CA PRO A 135 13.17 -4.03 21.16
C PRO A 135 12.67 -3.19 22.33
N ALA A 136 13.48 -3.04 23.39
CA ALA A 136 13.10 -2.25 24.56
C ALA A 136 13.06 -0.75 24.26
N PHE A 137 13.84 -0.27 23.28
CA PHE A 137 13.73 1.10 22.79
C PHE A 137 12.47 1.30 21.95
N LEU A 138 12.15 0.34 21.07
CA LEU A 138 10.95 0.40 20.24
C LEU A 138 9.67 0.36 21.10
N ASP A 139 9.60 -0.54 22.07
CA ASP A 139 8.44 -0.67 22.97
C ASP A 139 8.25 0.59 23.80
N ARG A 140 9.32 1.12 24.42
CA ARG A 140 9.23 2.38 25.19
C ARG A 140 8.81 3.58 24.31
N SER A 141 9.28 3.62 23.07
CA SER A 141 8.90 4.68 22.13
C SER A 141 7.42 4.56 21.75
N ALA A 142 6.93 3.34 21.56
CA ALA A 142 5.53 3.07 21.24
C ALA A 142 4.62 3.41 22.43
N ASP A 143 4.98 2.97 23.65
CA ASP A 143 4.26 3.28 24.89
C ASP A 143 4.17 4.78 25.15
N PHE A 144 5.24 5.53 24.87
CA PHE A 144 5.27 6.98 25.03
C PHE A 144 4.34 7.69 24.04
N ILE A 145 4.28 7.22 22.80
CA ILE A 145 3.55 7.86 21.70
C ILE A 145 2.06 7.46 21.70
N LEU A 146 1.74 6.26 22.20
CA LEU A 146 0.39 5.68 22.19
C LEU A 146 -0.73 6.59 22.72
N PRO A 147 -0.60 7.24 23.90
CA PRO A 147 -1.66 8.11 24.42
C PRO A 147 -1.93 9.29 23.48
N VAL A 148 -0.89 9.81 22.83
CA VAL A 148 -0.99 10.91 21.87
C VAL A 148 -1.65 10.43 20.58
N VAL A 149 -1.30 9.22 20.11
CA VAL A 149 -1.95 8.57 18.95
C VAL A 149 -3.44 8.41 19.19
N HIS A 150 -3.85 7.77 20.29
CA HIS A 150 -5.27 7.61 20.59
C HIS A 150 -6.00 8.95 20.76
N TRP A 151 -5.34 9.97 21.30
CA TRP A 151 -5.96 11.29 21.42
C TRP A 151 -6.19 11.95 20.05
N ILE A 152 -5.21 11.88 19.15
CA ILE A 152 -5.27 12.48 17.80
C ILE A 152 -6.18 11.67 16.86
N ASP A 153 -6.15 10.33 16.92
CA ASP A 153 -6.92 9.45 16.06
C ASP A 153 -8.43 9.68 16.17
N ARG A 154 -8.90 10.05 17.37
CA ARG A 154 -10.31 10.41 17.61
C ARG A 154 -10.80 11.58 16.74
N TRP A 155 -9.90 12.36 16.17
CA TRP A 155 -10.20 13.54 15.36
C TRP A 155 -9.85 13.39 13.88
N VAL A 156 -8.99 12.43 13.54
CA VAL A 156 -8.40 12.31 12.20
C VAL A 156 -9.11 11.27 11.33
N GLY A 157 -9.82 10.33 11.96
CA GLY A 157 -10.50 9.23 11.28
C GLY A 157 -9.54 8.12 10.85
N GLY A 158 -10.06 7.13 10.13
CA GLY A 158 -9.34 5.89 9.77
C GLY A 158 -9.16 5.67 8.27
N ALA A 159 -9.33 6.70 7.44
CA ALA A 159 -9.40 6.57 5.98
C ALA A 159 -8.14 5.95 5.35
N LEU A 160 -8.35 5.21 4.27
CA LEU A 160 -7.31 4.58 3.45
C LEU A 160 -7.25 5.23 2.08
N GLY A 161 -6.04 5.51 1.61
CA GLY A 161 -5.72 5.84 0.24
C GLY A 161 -4.70 4.86 -0.31
N ILE A 162 -5.00 4.23 -1.45
CA ILE A 162 -4.04 3.45 -2.24
C ILE A 162 -3.87 4.18 -3.58
N ARG A 163 -2.64 4.27 -4.04
CA ARG A 163 -2.27 4.79 -5.36
C ARG A 163 -1.36 3.78 -6.03
N VAL A 164 -1.72 3.38 -7.23
CA VAL A 164 -0.92 2.52 -8.11
C VAL A 164 -0.60 3.31 -9.36
N ASP A 165 0.68 3.56 -9.61
CA ASP A 165 1.16 4.13 -10.86
C ASP A 165 1.79 3.01 -11.69
N LEU A 166 1.20 2.72 -12.85
CA LEU A 166 1.68 1.73 -13.81
C LEU A 166 2.29 2.46 -15.00
N GLU A 167 3.60 2.30 -15.22
CA GLU A 167 4.27 2.87 -16.39
C GLU A 167 4.43 1.84 -17.51
N PHE A 168 4.18 2.28 -18.73
CA PHE A 168 4.33 1.46 -19.93
C PHE A 168 4.68 2.31 -21.14
N GLU A 169 5.27 1.68 -22.15
CA GLU A 169 5.60 2.31 -23.42
C GLU A 169 4.82 1.65 -24.56
N ASP A 170 4.25 2.47 -25.44
CA ASP A 170 3.58 2.04 -26.66
C ASP A 170 4.01 2.88 -27.87
N ALA A 171 3.39 2.67 -29.03
CA ALA A 171 3.71 3.40 -30.27
C ALA A 171 3.55 4.93 -30.18
N ARG A 172 2.86 5.45 -29.14
CA ARG A 172 2.62 6.88 -28.89
C ARG A 172 3.57 7.44 -27.82
N GLY A 173 4.48 6.63 -27.28
CA GLY A 173 5.47 7.02 -26.28
C GLY A 173 5.22 6.37 -24.92
N ARG A 174 5.77 6.99 -23.88
CA ARG A 174 5.66 6.50 -22.50
C ARG A 174 4.43 7.07 -21.81
N HIS A 175 3.71 6.23 -21.07
CA HIS A 175 2.48 6.59 -20.36
C HIS A 175 2.54 6.11 -18.92
N ILE A 176 1.77 6.78 -18.08
CA ILE A 176 1.48 6.35 -16.72
C ILE A 176 -0.04 6.24 -16.57
N GLU A 177 -0.55 5.04 -16.24
CA GLU A 177 -1.88 4.86 -15.68
C GLU A 177 -1.79 4.97 -14.16
N THR A 178 -2.41 6.01 -13.59
CA THR A 178 -2.60 6.14 -12.15
C THR A 178 -3.99 5.63 -11.78
N THR A 179 -4.04 4.63 -10.90
CA THR A 179 -5.27 4.21 -10.23
C THR A 179 -5.22 4.64 -8.77
N THR A 180 -6.22 5.40 -8.31
CA THR A 180 -6.40 5.72 -6.89
C THR A 180 -7.62 5.01 -6.33
N PHE A 181 -7.46 4.46 -5.13
CA PHE A 181 -8.53 3.84 -4.36
C PHE A 181 -8.63 4.53 -3.01
N TYR A 182 -9.86 4.84 -2.60
CA TYR A 182 -10.16 5.45 -1.32
C TYR A 182 -11.22 4.65 -0.57
N ALA A 183 -11.00 4.47 0.73
CA ALA A 183 -12.03 4.01 1.65
C ALA A 183 -12.08 4.90 2.90
N PRO A 184 -13.27 5.16 3.47
CA PRO A 184 -13.41 6.04 4.64
C PRO A 184 -12.85 5.46 5.94
N SER A 185 -12.69 4.14 6.01
CA SER A 185 -12.04 3.44 7.12
C SER A 185 -11.23 2.25 6.60
N THR A 186 -9.99 2.14 7.05
CA THR A 186 -9.05 1.06 6.71
C THR A 186 -9.59 -0.26 7.23
N SER A 187 -10.07 -0.31 8.47
CA SER A 187 -10.68 -1.51 9.06
C SER A 187 -11.93 -1.97 8.29
N GLN A 188 -12.77 -1.04 7.84
CA GLN A 188 -13.92 -1.38 6.98
C GLN A 188 -13.47 -1.92 5.63
N ALA A 189 -12.45 -1.32 5.01
CA ALA A 189 -11.90 -1.79 3.74
C ALA A 189 -11.34 -3.21 3.85
N VAL A 190 -10.61 -3.53 4.93
CA VAL A 190 -10.15 -4.89 5.24
C VAL A 190 -11.35 -5.83 5.38
N GLY A 191 -12.37 -5.45 6.14
CA GLY A 191 -13.58 -6.26 6.33
C GLY A 191 -14.32 -6.53 5.01
N TRP A 192 -14.45 -5.52 4.14
CA TRP A 192 -15.05 -5.69 2.81
C TRP A 192 -14.20 -6.60 1.93
N ALA A 193 -12.89 -6.39 1.88
CA ALA A 193 -11.96 -7.18 1.09
C ALA A 193 -12.00 -8.66 1.46
N THR A 194 -11.82 -8.95 2.75
CA THR A 194 -11.79 -10.33 3.27
C THR A 194 -13.16 -11.00 3.12
N GLY A 195 -14.24 -10.29 3.45
CA GLY A 195 -15.59 -10.82 3.30
C GLY A 195 -15.97 -11.11 1.84
N LEU A 196 -15.54 -10.26 0.91
CA LEU A 196 -15.75 -10.47 -0.52
C LEU A 196 -14.96 -11.64 -1.07
N ALA A 197 -13.67 -11.74 -0.73
CA ALA A 197 -12.86 -12.87 -1.16
C ALA A 197 -13.46 -14.20 -0.66
N ALA A 198 -13.88 -14.26 0.60
CA ALA A 198 -14.55 -15.43 1.16
C ALA A 198 -15.87 -15.76 0.44
N ALA A 199 -16.71 -14.74 0.17
CA ALA A 199 -17.94 -14.93 -0.58
C ALA A 199 -17.67 -15.46 -2.00
N MET A 200 -16.68 -14.92 -2.71
CA MET A 200 -16.33 -15.37 -4.06
C MET A 200 -15.79 -16.80 -4.09
N VAL A 201 -15.10 -17.26 -3.04
CA VAL A 201 -14.75 -18.68 -2.89
C VAL A 201 -16.00 -19.54 -2.70
N LEU A 202 -16.93 -19.12 -1.84
CA LEU A 202 -18.18 -19.86 -1.58
C LEU A 202 -19.12 -19.91 -2.78
N ASP A 203 -19.15 -18.85 -3.58
CA ASP A 203 -19.95 -18.72 -4.80
C ASP A 203 -19.30 -19.45 -6.00
N GLY A 204 -18.08 -19.99 -5.84
CA GLY A 204 -17.33 -20.67 -6.90
C GLY A 204 -16.73 -19.73 -7.95
N GLU A 205 -16.68 -18.42 -7.68
CA GLU A 205 -15.97 -17.44 -8.52
C GLU A 205 -14.43 -17.57 -8.37
N ILE A 206 -13.98 -18.10 -7.22
CA ILE A 206 -12.60 -18.50 -6.96
C ILE A 206 -12.62 -20.00 -6.66
N ASP A 207 -12.25 -20.83 -7.64
CA ASP A 207 -12.42 -22.29 -7.59
C ASP A 207 -11.09 -23.08 -7.56
N ALA A 208 -9.94 -22.38 -7.65
CA ALA A 208 -8.64 -23.01 -7.61
C ALA A 208 -8.30 -23.60 -6.23
N ALA A 209 -7.62 -24.75 -6.23
CA ALA A 209 -7.11 -25.37 -5.00
C ALA A 209 -5.68 -24.89 -4.69
N GLY A 210 -5.39 -24.67 -3.40
CA GLY A 210 -4.04 -24.38 -2.92
C GLY A 210 -3.91 -23.06 -2.17
N VAL A 211 -2.67 -22.54 -2.10
CA VAL A 211 -2.38 -21.20 -1.54
C VAL A 211 -2.45 -20.20 -2.69
N LEU A 212 -3.50 -19.39 -2.70
CA LEU A 212 -3.80 -18.47 -3.79
C LEU A 212 -3.34 -17.06 -3.47
N LEU A 213 -2.79 -16.38 -4.48
CA LEU A 213 -2.44 -14.95 -4.40
C LEU A 213 -3.60 -14.09 -4.93
N PRO A 214 -3.89 -12.95 -4.30
CA PRO A 214 -4.99 -12.08 -4.73
C PRO A 214 -4.83 -11.58 -6.18
N GLU A 215 -3.61 -11.21 -6.59
CA GLU A 215 -3.29 -10.74 -7.94
C GLU A 215 -3.47 -11.78 -9.06
N THR A 216 -3.64 -13.06 -8.72
CA THR A 216 -3.80 -14.14 -9.71
C THR A 216 -5.18 -14.77 -9.71
N HIS A 217 -5.83 -14.84 -8.55
CA HIS A 217 -7.04 -15.64 -8.39
C HIS A 217 -8.28 -14.84 -7.98
N ILE A 218 -8.18 -13.56 -7.62
CA ILE A 218 -9.36 -12.72 -7.40
C ILE A 218 -9.80 -12.11 -8.75
N PRO A 219 -11.03 -12.36 -9.23
CA PRO A 219 -11.56 -11.76 -10.46
C PRO A 219 -11.72 -10.24 -10.33
N ALA A 220 -10.68 -9.51 -10.76
CA ALA A 220 -10.47 -8.11 -10.40
C ALA A 220 -11.65 -7.18 -10.73
N ALA A 221 -12.21 -7.27 -11.93
CA ALA A 221 -13.31 -6.41 -12.35
C ALA A 221 -14.54 -6.52 -11.43
N SER A 222 -14.95 -7.76 -11.11
CA SER A 222 -16.09 -8.02 -10.22
C SER A 222 -15.79 -7.62 -8.77
N TYR A 223 -14.59 -7.91 -8.29
CA TYR A 223 -14.16 -7.62 -6.93
C TYR A 223 -14.09 -6.10 -6.67
N LEU A 224 -13.45 -5.34 -7.56
CA LEU A 224 -13.35 -3.89 -7.46
C LEU A 224 -14.73 -3.23 -7.58
N ALA A 225 -15.61 -3.72 -8.44
CA ALA A 225 -17.00 -3.24 -8.52
C ALA A 225 -17.77 -3.50 -7.22
N ARG A 226 -17.59 -4.68 -6.59
CA ARG A 226 -18.23 -4.99 -5.30
C ARG A 226 -17.68 -4.12 -4.16
N LEU A 227 -16.41 -3.71 -4.20
CA LEU A 227 -15.85 -2.75 -3.24
C LEU A 227 -16.45 -1.35 -3.42
N THR A 228 -16.62 -0.87 -4.65
CA THR A 228 -17.21 0.46 -4.89
C THR A 228 -18.68 0.52 -4.48
N THR A 229 -19.45 -0.55 -4.67
CA THR A 229 -20.83 -0.63 -4.15
C THR A 229 -20.94 -0.55 -2.63
N ARG A 230 -19.84 -0.81 -1.90
CA ARG A 230 -19.76 -0.73 -0.43
C ARG A 230 -19.27 0.62 0.08
N GLY A 231 -19.05 1.59 -0.80
CA GLY A 231 -18.66 2.95 -0.44
C GLY A 231 -17.18 3.28 -0.65
N ALA A 232 -16.40 2.36 -1.21
CA ALA A 232 -15.08 2.69 -1.72
C ALA A 232 -15.18 3.56 -2.99
N GLN A 233 -14.16 4.37 -3.25
CA GLN A 233 -14.03 5.16 -4.48
C GLN A 233 -12.81 4.65 -5.25
N LEU A 234 -12.96 4.44 -6.55
CA LEU A 234 -11.89 4.05 -7.45
C LEU A 234 -11.86 5.03 -8.61
N GLN A 235 -10.71 5.65 -8.86
CA GLN A 235 -10.50 6.56 -9.98
C GLN A 235 -9.30 6.11 -10.78
N ARG A 236 -9.38 6.25 -12.10
CA ARG A 236 -8.28 5.95 -13.02
C ARG A 236 -8.02 7.15 -13.90
N THR A 237 -6.75 7.49 -14.09
CA THR A 237 -6.32 8.56 -14.97
C THR A 237 -5.08 8.10 -15.72
N GLN A 238 -5.01 8.38 -17.02
CA GLN A 238 -3.82 8.10 -17.82
C GLN A 238 -3.20 9.42 -18.26
N THR A 239 -1.87 9.51 -18.14
CA THR A 239 -1.09 10.66 -18.59
C THR A 239 0.04 10.20 -19.51
N THR A 240 0.18 10.81 -20.67
CA THR A 240 1.33 10.60 -21.56
C THR A 240 2.50 11.45 -21.08
N LEU A 241 3.65 10.83 -20.87
CA LEU A 241 4.90 11.53 -20.56
C LEU A 241 5.44 12.15 -21.85
N ARG A 242 5.84 13.43 -21.78
CA ARG A 242 6.45 14.15 -22.90
C ARG A 242 7.96 13.99 -22.90
#